data_AF-A0A0L0F7H6-F1
#
_entry.id   AF-A0A0L0F7H6-F1
#
_cell.length_a   1.000
_cell.length_b   1.000
_cell.length_c   1.000
_cell.angle_alpha   90.00
_cell.angle_beta   90.00
_cell.angle_gamma   90.00
#
_symmetry.space_group_name_H-M   'P 1'
#
loop_
_entity.id
_entity.type
_entity.pdbx_description
1 polymer ?
#
loop_
_entity_poly.entity_id
_entity_poly.type
_entity_poly.pdbx_seq_one_letter_code
_entity_poly.pdbx_strand_id
1 'polypeptide(L)' 'MQVPAAPADAELKAVIDKLASFVAKNGEGFEALTRTKQADNPKFNFLNGGESYDYYRYKVWEAM' A
#
# COMPACT_ATOMS: atom_id res chain seq x y z
N MET A 1 0.39 13.60 13.94
CA MET A 1 0.93 12.56 13.04
C MET A 1 1.19 13.22 11.70
N GLN A 2 2.41 13.15 11.17
CA GLN A 2 2.72 13.70 9.86
C GLN A 2 2.04 12.81 8.81
N VAL A 3 1.17 13.39 7.99
CA VAL A 3 0.61 12.65 6.85
C VAL A 3 1.79 12.38 5.90
N PRO A 4 2.11 11.12 5.61
CA PRO A 4 3.18 10.80 4.67
C PRO A 4 2.87 11.41 3.30
N ALA A 5 3.92 11.86 2.59
CA ALA A 5 3.75 12.46 1.28
C ALA A 5 3.12 11.44 0.33
N ALA A 6 2.01 11.81 -0.31
CA ALA A 6 1.40 10.98 -1.33
C ALA A 6 2.38 10.84 -2.52
N PRO A 7 2.46 9.65 -3.15
CA PRO A 7 3.28 9.49 -4.33
C PRO A 7 2.84 10.43 -5.45
N ALA A 8 3.80 11.00 -6.17
CA ALA A 8 3.54 11.88 -7.30
C ALA A 8 2.79 11.18 -8.45
N ASP A 9 2.95 9.86 -8.53
CA ASP A 9 2.28 9.02 -9.52
C ASP A 9 0.84 8.69 -9.08
N ALA A 10 -0.12 9.15 -9.88
CA ALA A 10 -1.55 8.97 -9.59
C ALA A 10 -1.99 7.51 -9.69
N GLU A 11 -1.38 6.71 -10.56
CA GLU A 11 -1.65 5.27 -10.65
C GLU A 11 -1.16 4.56 -9.40
N LEU A 12 0.07 4.84 -8.95
CA LEU A 12 0.64 4.30 -7.72
C LEU A 12 -0.21 4.66 -6.51
N LYS A 13 -0.64 5.93 -6.41
CA LYS A 13 -1.58 6.36 -5.35
C LYS A 13 -2.86 5.54 -5.37
N ALA A 14 -3.47 5.33 -6.55
CA ALA A 14 -4.71 4.56 -6.68
C ALA A 14 -4.51 3.08 -6.31
N VAL A 15 -3.38 2.48 -6.69
CA VAL A 15 -3.03 1.10 -6.32
C VAL A 15 -2.86 0.99 -4.81
N ILE A 16 -2.13 1.92 -4.19
CA ILE A 16 -1.93 1.96 -2.73
C ILE A 16 -3.26 2.11 -2.00
N ASP A 17 -4.11 3.06 -2.40
CA ASP A 17 -5.40 3.33 -1.76
C ASP A 17 -6.33 2.10 -1.83
N LYS A 18 -6.35 1.44 -3.00
CA LYS A 18 -7.11 0.22 -3.23
C LYS A 18 -6.58 -0.95 -2.42
N LEU A 19 -5.26 -1.14 -2.37
CA LEU A 19 -4.65 -2.20 -1.58
C LEU A 19 -4.85 -1.96 -0.09
N ALA A 20 -4.66 -0.73 0.38
CA ALA A 20 -4.84 -0.35 1.76
C ALA A 20 -6.26 -0.64 2.25
N SER A 21 -7.27 -0.22 1.48
CA SER A 21 -8.68 -0.53 1.75
C SER A 21 -8.95 -2.03 1.74
N PHE A 22 -8.26 -2.78 0.88
CA PHE A 22 -8.40 -4.22 0.79
C PHE A 22 -7.80 -4.92 2.03
N VAL A 23 -6.59 -4.54 2.43
CA VAL A 23 -5.88 -5.11 3.58
C VAL A 23 -6.57 -4.71 4.89
N ALA A 24 -7.04 -3.47 5.03
CA ALA A 24 -7.80 -3.06 6.20
C ALA A 24 -9.08 -3.88 6.40
N LYS A 25 -9.79 -4.22 5.30
CA LYS A 25 -11.01 -5.03 5.35
C LYS A 25 -10.78 -6.53 5.54
N ASN A 26 -9.73 -7.08 4.94
CA ASN A 26 -9.47 -8.53 4.92
C ASN A 26 -8.44 -8.98 5.97
N GLY A 27 -7.71 -8.03 6.55
CA GLY A 27 -6.63 -8.26 7.49
C GLY A 27 -5.23 -8.30 6.84
N GLU A 28 -4.23 -8.18 7.69
CA GLU A 28 -2.80 -8.17 7.35
C GLU A 28 -2.31 -9.42 6.60
N GLY A 29 -2.97 -10.57 6.76
CA GLY A 29 -2.63 -11.79 6.01
C GLY A 29 -2.73 -11.62 4.50
N PHE A 30 -3.61 -10.73 4.03
CA PHE A 30 -3.76 -10.44 2.61
C PHE A 30 -2.64 -9.56 2.05
N GLU A 31 -2.03 -8.72 2.89
CA GLU A 31 -0.84 -7.95 2.52
C GLU A 31 0.31 -8.91 2.18
N ALA A 32 0.59 -9.88 3.06
CA ALA A 32 1.66 -10.85 2.84
C ALA A 32 1.44 -11.68 1.57
N LEU A 33 0.20 -12.11 1.32
CA LEU A 33 -0.18 -12.81 0.09
C LEU A 33 0.04 -11.93 -1.15
N THR A 34 -0.42 -10.68 -1.11
CA THR A 34 -0.29 -9.74 -2.23
C THR A 34 1.16 -9.41 -2.51
N ARG A 35 1.97 -9.15 -1.48
CA ARG A 35 3.41 -8.92 -1.60
C ARG A 35 4.12 -10.08 -2.28
N THR A 36 3.72 -11.30 -1.95
CA THR A 36 4.30 -12.52 -2.56
C THR A 36 3.83 -12.71 -4.00
N LYS A 37 2.51 -12.56 -4.26
CA LYS A 37 1.92 -12.74 -5.59
C LYS A 37 2.31 -11.65 -6.59
N GLN A 38 2.56 -10.43 -6.11
CA GLN A 38 2.86 -9.26 -6.92
C GLN A 38 4.33 -8.85 -6.79
N ALA A 39 5.21 -9.74 -6.31
CA ALA A 39 6.64 -9.46 -6.15
C ALA A 39 7.31 -9.02 -7.46
N ASP A 40 6.91 -9.61 -8.60
CA ASP A 40 7.39 -9.25 -9.93
C ASP A 40 6.68 -8.02 -10.53
N ASN A 41 5.67 -7.47 -9.85
CA ASN A 41 4.91 -6.34 -10.38
C ASN A 41 5.49 -5.01 -9.87
N PRO A 42 6.04 -4.16 -10.76
CA PRO A 42 6.61 -2.87 -10.35
C PRO A 42 5.58 -1.96 -9.69
N LYS A 43 4.28 -2.13 -9.96
CA LYS A 43 3.20 -1.36 -9.32
C LYS A 43 3.03 -1.68 -7.84
N PHE A 44 3.48 -2.85 -7.38
CA PHE A 44 3.44 -3.27 -5.97
C PHE A 44 4.80 -3.20 -5.28
N ASN A 45 5.82 -2.68 -5.97
CA ASN A 45 7.17 -2.61 -5.42
C ASN A 45 7.27 -1.71 -4.17
N PHE A 46 6.31 -0.80 -3.97
CA PHE A 46 6.17 -0.02 -2.73
C PHE A 46 5.98 -0.89 -1.48
N LEU A 47 5.50 -2.14 -1.61
CA LEU A 47 5.39 -3.09 -0.50
C LEU A 47 6.76 -3.62 -0.02
N ASN A 48 7.81 -3.43 -0.82
CA ASN A 48 9.18 -3.78 -0.45
C ASN A 48 9.91 -2.64 0.29
N GLY A 49 9.26 -1.47 0.47
CA GLY A 49 9.78 -0.32 1.20
C GLY A 49 9.83 0.98 0.40
N GLY A 50 10.40 2.02 0.99
CA GLY A 50 10.51 3.37 0.42
C GLY A 50 9.40 4.32 0.88
N GLU A 51 9.43 5.58 0.42
CA GLU A 51 8.52 6.65 0.85
C GLU A 51 7.04 6.33 0.60
N SER A 52 6.75 5.54 -0.43
CA SER A 52 5.39 5.09 -0.75
C SER A 52 4.85 4.06 0.24
N TYR A 53 5.73 3.34 0.96
CA TYR A 53 5.34 2.37 1.98
C TYR A 53 4.75 3.07 3.21
N ASP A 54 5.31 4.21 3.63
CA ASP A 54 4.75 5.02 4.72
C ASP A 54 3.34 5.51 4.39
N TYR A 55 3.13 5.99 3.16
CA TYR A 55 1.80 6.38 2.68
C TYR A 55 0.83 5.20 2.67
N TYR A 56 1.27 4.03 2.19
CA TYR A 56 0.47 2.81 2.25
C TYR A 56 0.08 2.44 3.69
N ARG A 57 1.01 2.42 4.64
CA ARG A 57 0.71 2.09 6.05
C ARG A 57 -0.27 3.07 6.66
N TYR A 58 -0.10 4.36 6.39
CA TYR A 58 -1.06 5.38 6.83
C TYR A 58 -2.45 5.13 6.23
N LYS A 59 -2.53 4.83 4.94
CA LYS A 59 -3.81 4.51 4.28
C LYS A 59 -4.47 3.25 4.80
N VAL A 60 -3.69 2.22 5.15
CA VAL A 60 -4.22 1.00 5.78
C VAL A 60 -4.82 1.36 7.14
N TRP A 61 -4.09 2.13 7.95
CA TRP A 61 -4.58 2.59 9.26
C TRP A 61 -5.81 3.50 9.16
N GLU A 62 -5.86 4.40 8.17
CA GLU A 62 -7.03 5.25 7.92
C GLU A 62 -8.26 4.45 7.45
N ALA A 63 -8.04 3.30 6.80
CA ALA A 63 -9.10 2.45 6.26
C ALA A 63 -9.56 1.33 7.23
N MET A 64 -8.89 1.17 8.38
CA MET A 64 -9.28 0.26 9.47
C MET A 64 -10.40 0.88 10.31
#